data_AF-A0A249K8F7-F1
#
_entry.id   AF-A0A249K8F7-F1
#
_cell.length_a   1.000
_cell.length_b   1.000
_cell.length_c   1.000
_cell.angle_alpha   90.00
_cell.angle_beta   90.00
_cell.angle_gamma   90.00
#
_symmetry.space_group_name_H-M   'P 1'
#
loop_
_entity.id
_entity.type
_entity.pdbx_description
1 polymer ?
#
loop_
_entity_poly.entity_id
_entity_poly.type
_entity_poly.pdbx_seq_one_letter_code
_entity_poly.pdbx_strand_id
1 'polypeptide(L)'
;MESLALLATLIISLTVLGGPISLALTFLPQRLLPLAVIKVLAFLIALIAVFFGIALVVSVNSIGARIMGSFGVITAATAIYRIIKVIPKK
;
A
#
# COMPACT_ATOMS: atom_id res chain seq x y z
N MET A 1 -1.89 -26.85 9.75
CA MET A 1 -2.51 -25.50 9.82
C MET A 1 -1.49 -24.36 9.71
N GLU A 2 -0.17 -24.63 9.72
CA GLU A 2 0.87 -23.59 9.66
C GLU A 2 0.96 -22.85 8.31
N SER A 3 0.68 -23.54 7.19
CA SER A 3 0.78 -22.95 5.85
C SER A 3 -0.22 -21.79 5.62
N LEU A 4 -1.42 -21.86 6.19
CA LEU A 4 -2.41 -20.78 6.09
C LEU A 4 -2.00 -19.55 6.92
N ALA A 5 -1.40 -19.78 8.09
CA ALA A 5 -0.91 -18.70 8.95
C ALA A 5 0.26 -17.96 8.29
N LEU A 6 1.17 -18.69 7.64
CA LEU A 6 2.25 -18.11 6.83
C LEU A 6 1.71 -17.26 5.67
N LEU A 7 0.70 -17.74 4.96
CA LEU A 7 0.09 -16.98 3.87
C LEU A 7 -0.58 -15.69 4.39
N ALA A 8 -1.29 -15.80 5.50
CA ALA A 8 -1.96 -14.66 6.14
C ALA A 8 -0.95 -13.63 6.65
N THR A 9 0.14 -14.04 7.30
CA THR A 9 1.20 -13.11 7.75
C THR A 9 1.92 -12.47 6.58
N LEU A 10 2.11 -13.19 5.47
CA LEU A 10 2.67 -12.62 4.24
C LEU A 10 1.77 -11.52 3.68
N ILE A 11 0.46 -11.76 3.58
CA ILE A 11 -0.54 -10.77 3.12
C ILE A 11 -0.58 -9.57 4.08
N ILE A 12 -0.59 -9.80 5.39
CA ILE A 12 -0.57 -8.74 6.41
C ILE A 12 0.70 -7.91 6.27
N SER A 13 1.88 -8.54 6.17
CA SER A 13 3.15 -7.84 6.01
C SER A 13 3.18 -7.02 4.72
N LEU A 14 2.67 -7.56 3.61
CA LEU A 14 2.60 -6.85 2.33
C LEU A 14 1.68 -5.62 2.39
N THR A 15 0.58 -5.73 3.14
CA THR A 15 -0.40 -4.64 3.25
C THR A 15 0.12 -3.55 4.19
N VAL A 16 0.67 -3.96 5.34
CA VAL A 16 1.18 -3.06 6.38
C VAL A 16 2.46 -2.36 5.95
N LEU A 17 3.32 -3.02 5.18
CA LEU A 17 4.53 -2.42 4.63
C LEU A 17 4.28 -1.76 3.27
N GLY A 18 3.46 -2.35 2.41
CA GLY A 18 3.20 -1.85 1.05
C GLY A 18 2.54 -0.47 1.03
N GLY A 19 1.61 -0.20 1.94
CA GLY A 19 1.00 1.13 2.13
C GLY A 19 2.05 2.23 2.41
N PRO A 20 2.80 2.17 3.53
CA PRO A 20 3.83 3.15 3.83
C PRO A 20 5.01 3.14 2.86
N ILE A 21 5.37 2.00 2.24
CA ILE A 21 6.38 1.96 1.17
C ILE A 21 5.90 2.74 -0.05
N SER A 22 4.64 2.58 -0.47
CA SER A 22 4.07 3.36 -1.58
C SER A 22 4.09 4.85 -1.26
N LEU A 23 3.78 5.22 -0.02
CA LEU A 23 3.83 6.60 0.45
C LEU A 23 5.28 7.12 0.49
N ALA A 24 6.23 6.37 1.02
CA ALA A 24 7.65 6.73 1.05
C ALA A 24 8.22 6.90 -0.37
N LEU A 25 7.81 6.06 -1.33
CA LEU A 25 8.17 6.23 -2.74
C LEU A 25 7.65 7.56 -3.32
N THR A 26 6.50 8.07 -2.87
CA THR A 26 6.05 9.42 -3.27
C THR A 26 6.87 10.57 -2.68
N PHE A 27 7.73 10.31 -1.69
CA PHE A 27 8.66 11.29 -1.13
C PHE A 27 10.08 11.20 -1.72
N LEU A 28 10.37 10.22 -2.58
CA LEU A 28 11.70 10.09 -3.16
C LEU A 28 12.01 11.29 -4.07
N PRO A 29 13.16 11.98 -3.88
CA PRO A 29 13.52 13.15 -4.66
C PRO A 29 13.79 12.77 -6.13
N GLN A 30 13.44 13.68 -7.06
CA GLN A 30 13.54 13.54 -8.52
C GLN A 30 14.96 13.22 -9.07
N ARG A 31 15.96 13.13 -8.17
CA ARG A 31 17.37 12.91 -8.46
C ARG A 31 17.70 11.43 -8.73
N LEU A 32 16.83 10.50 -8.30
CA LEU A 32 17.08 9.05 -8.38
C LEU A 32 16.33 8.35 -9.51
N LEU A 33 15.10 8.77 -9.84
CA LEU A 33 14.25 8.11 -10.86
C LEU A 33 13.37 9.13 -11.60
N PRO A 34 13.01 8.87 -12.88
CA PRO A 34 12.07 9.71 -13.63
C PRO A 34 10.70 9.77 -12.93
N LEU A 35 10.09 10.97 -12.85
CA LEU A 35 8.81 11.16 -12.15
C LEU A 35 7.71 10.21 -12.60
N ALA A 36 7.63 9.99 -13.92
CA ALA A 36 6.63 9.10 -14.50
C ALA A 36 6.75 7.68 -13.93
N VAL A 37 7.97 7.19 -13.75
CA VAL A 37 8.24 5.83 -13.24
C VAL A 37 7.88 5.72 -11.76
N ILE A 38 8.24 6.72 -10.94
CA ILE A 38 7.85 6.75 -9.51
C ILE A 38 6.33 6.80 -9.36
N LYS A 39 5.64 7.61 -10.17
CA LYS A 39 4.17 7.69 -10.15
C LYS A 39 3.53 6.34 -10.48
N VAL A 40 3.99 5.69 -11.55
CA VAL A 40 3.44 4.39 -11.98
C VAL A 40 3.72 3.30 -10.96
N LEU A 41 4.94 3.18 -10.44
CA LEU A 41 5.30 2.19 -9.42
C LEU A 41 4.54 2.42 -8.11
N ALA A 42 4.53 3.65 -7.60
CA ALA A 42 3.82 3.96 -6.36
C ALA A 42 2.30 3.73 -6.50
N PHE A 43 1.73 4.04 -7.67
CA PHE A 43 0.32 3.76 -7.95
C PHE A 43 0.05 2.25 -8.00
N LEU A 44 0.91 1.47 -8.66
CA LEU A 44 0.75 0.02 -8.76
C LEU A 44 0.83 -0.65 -7.38
N ILE A 45 1.81 -0.27 -6.56
CA ILE A 45 1.98 -0.78 -5.19
C ILE A 45 0.81 -0.36 -4.30
N ALA A 46 0.35 0.89 -4.42
CA ALA A 46 -0.80 1.36 -3.66
C ALA A 46 -2.08 0.62 -4.05
N LEU A 47 -2.29 0.32 -5.33
CA LEU A 47 -3.44 -0.44 -5.81
C LEU A 47 -3.44 -1.86 -5.22
N ILE A 48 -2.28 -2.53 -5.22
CA ILE A 48 -2.09 -3.84 -4.63
C ILE A 48 -2.36 -3.78 -3.12
N ALA A 49 -1.81 -2.79 -2.42
CA ALA A 49 -2.00 -2.62 -0.98
C ALA A 49 -3.48 -2.37 -0.61
N VAL A 50 -4.22 -1.59 -1.39
CA VAL A 50 -5.67 -1.38 -1.19
C VAL A 50 -6.43 -2.68 -1.41
N PHE A 51 -6.14 -3.40 -2.50
CA PHE A 51 -6.83 -4.65 -2.83
C PHE A 51 -6.63 -5.71 -1.74
N PHE A 52 -5.38 -5.96 -1.34
CA PHE A 52 -5.07 -6.91 -0.28
C PHE A 52 -5.56 -6.45 1.09
N GLY A 53 -5.53 -5.14 1.38
CA GLY A 53 -6.04 -4.60 2.64
C GLY A 53 -7.54 -4.76 2.80
N ILE A 54 -8.32 -4.53 1.74
CA ILE A 54 -9.77 -4.81 1.74
C ILE A 54 -10.02 -6.31 1.89
N ALA A 55 -9.30 -7.14 1.14
CA ALA A 55 -9.41 -8.60 1.25
C ALA A 55 -9.13 -9.09 2.67
N LEU A 56 -8.15 -8.50 3.37
CA LEU A 56 -7.83 -8.79 4.77
C LEU A 56 -8.96 -8.42 5.73
N VAL A 57 -9.55 -7.23 5.56
CA VAL A 57 -10.65 -6.73 6.40
C VAL A 57 -11.90 -7.59 6.25
N VAL A 58 -12.18 -8.08 5.04
CA VAL A 58 -13.37 -8.88 4.72
C VAL A 58 -13.18 -10.35 5.05
N SER A 59 -12.00 -10.92 4.78
CA SER A 59 -11.76 -12.36 4.93
C SER A 59 -11.41 -12.77 6.37
N VAL A 60 -10.88 -11.86 7.19
CA VAL A 60 -10.42 -12.19 8.54
C VAL A 60 -11.30 -11.51 9.59
N ASN A 61 -12.08 -12.29 10.33
CA ASN A 61 -12.89 -11.82 11.46
C ASN A 61 -12.03 -11.63 12.73
N SER A 62 -10.95 -10.84 12.63
CA SER A 62 -10.07 -10.48 13.74
C SER A 62 -9.88 -8.97 13.81
N ILE A 63 -9.91 -8.44 15.03
CA ILE A 63 -9.71 -7.01 15.29
C ILE A 63 -8.34 -6.54 14.79
N GLY A 64 -7.29 -7.34 14.99
CA GLY A 64 -5.93 -7.00 14.53
C GLY A 64 -5.85 -6.89 13.01
N ALA A 65 -6.50 -7.81 12.28
CA ALA A 65 -6.57 -7.80 10.82
C ALA A 65 -7.34 -6.59 10.29
N ARG A 66 -8.44 -6.20 10.95
CA ARG A 66 -9.20 -5.00 10.60
C ARG A 66 -8.39 -3.71 10.78
N ILE A 67 -7.64 -3.60 11.88
CA ILE A 67 -6.80 -2.42 12.16
C ILE A 67 -5.64 -2.35 11.16
N MET A 68 -4.92 -3.45 10.93
CA MET A 68 -3.82 -3.48 9.96
C MET A 68 -4.28 -3.27 8.52
N GLY A 69 -5.39 -3.89 8.13
CA GLY A 69 -5.96 -3.72 6.79
C GLY A 69 -6.44 -2.28 6.57
N SER A 70 -7.15 -1.69 7.53
CA SER A 70 -7.58 -0.28 7.42
C SER A 70 -6.39 0.70 7.41
N PHE A 71 -5.36 0.47 8.21
CA PHE A 71 -4.13 1.27 8.18
C PHE A 71 -3.42 1.21 6.81
N GLY A 72 -3.28 0.01 6.24
CA GLY A 72 -2.71 -0.18 4.90
C GLY A 72 -3.53 0.50 3.80
N VAL A 73 -4.86 0.43 3.88
CA VAL A 73 -5.76 1.12 2.94
C VAL A 73 -5.66 2.64 3.07
N ILE A 74 -5.64 3.19 4.29
CA ILE A 74 -5.54 4.64 4.53
C ILE A 74 -4.20 5.17 4.01
N THR A 75 -3.10 4.49 4.31
CA THR A 75 -1.77 4.91 3.85
C THR A 75 -1.64 4.83 2.33
N ALA A 76 -2.14 3.77 1.70
CA ALA A 76 -2.17 3.65 0.24
C ALA A 76 -3.08 4.69 -0.42
N ALA A 77 -4.26 4.99 0.15
CA ALA A 77 -5.14 6.05 -0.34
C ALA A 77 -4.47 7.43 -0.25
N THR A 78 -3.73 7.68 0.84
CA THR A 78 -2.96 8.92 1.02
C THR A 78 -1.83 9.03 -0.02
N ALA A 79 -1.17 7.92 -0.34
CA ALA A 79 -0.15 7.88 -1.39
C ALA A 79 -0.75 8.20 -2.77
N ILE A 80 -1.90 7.60 -3.12
CA ILE A 80 -2.63 7.88 -4.37
C ILE A 80 -3.05 9.36 -4.43
N TYR A 81 -3.59 9.91 -3.34
CA TYR A 81 -3.97 11.32 -3.27
C TYR A 81 -2.77 12.24 -3.53
N ARG A 82 -1.58 11.91 -2.98
CA ARG A 82 -0.34 12.64 -3.22
C ARG A 82 0.12 12.57 -4.68
N ILE A 83 0.02 11.40 -5.30
CA ILE A 83 0.38 11.18 -6.72
C ILE A 83 -0.48 12.07 -7.64
N ILE A 84 -1.77 12.19 -7.34
CA ILE A 84 -2.73 12.96 -8.15
C ILE A 84 -2.60 14.46 -7.90
N LYS A 85 -2.52 14.89 -6.62
CA LYS A 85 -2.64 16.30 -6.24
C LYS A 85 -1.31 17.04 -6.09
N VAL A 86 -0.25 16.37 -5.62
CA VAL A 86 1.03 17.02 -5.26
C VAL A 86 2.06 16.93 -6.38
N ILE A 87 1.99 15.91 -7.24
CA ILE A 87 2.92 15.77 -8.36
C ILE A 87 2.30 16.43 -9.60
N PRO A 88 2.67 17.68 -9.95
CA PRO A 88 2.13 18.36 -11.11
C PRO A 88 2.42 17.54 -12.37
N LYS A 89 1.41 17.42 -13.24
CA LYS A 89 1.59 16.94 -14.62
C LYS A 89 2.41 18.00 -15.34
N LYS A 90 3.73 17.77 -15.42
CA LYS A 90 4.55 18.49 -16.39
C LYS A 90 4.22 17.98 -17.78
#